data_AF-A0A9D8IGK7-F1
#
_entry.id   AF-A0A9D8IGK7-F1
#
_cell.length_a   1.000
_cell.length_b   1.000
_cell.length_c   1.000
_cell.angle_alpha   90.00
_cell.angle_beta   90.00
_cell.angle_gamma   90.00
#
_symmetry.space_group_name_H-M   'P 1'
#
loop_
_entity.id
_entity.type
_entity.pdbx_description
1 polymer ?
#
loop_
_entity_poly.entity_id
_entity_poly.type
_entity_poly.pdbx_seq_one_letter_code
_entity_poly.pdbx_strand_id
1 'polypeptide(L)' 'MGASFLCFSGVSPGNTSDQLTLRMEIVDTATTLIDTIEHTFKGDENMKGVAGDIAIKIRDKINAKRRL' A
#
# COMPACT_ATOMS: atom_id res chain seq x y z
N MET A 1 14.37 9.84 17.38
CA MET A 1 13.96 9.90 15.97
C MET A 1 12.87 8.85 15.76
N GLY A 2 11.67 9.26 15.35
CA GLY A 2 10.56 8.35 15.03
C GLY A 2 10.48 8.06 13.54
N ALA A 3 9.66 7.08 13.15
CA ALA A 3 9.37 6.83 11.75
C ALA A 3 8.64 8.04 11.14
N SER A 4 9.04 8.48 9.94
CA SER A 4 8.37 9.60 9.25
C SER A 4 6.99 9.19 8.71
N PHE A 5 6.82 7.93 8.36
CA PHE A 5 5.58 7.38 7.83
C PHE A 5 5.21 6.09 8.58
N LEU A 6 3.92 5.88 8.77
CA LEU A 6 3.35 4.63 9.27
C LEU A 6 2.49 4.00 8.19
N CYS A 7 2.61 2.69 7.99
CA CYS A 7 1.80 1.94 7.04
C CYS A 7 0.91 0.94 7.80
N PHE A 8 -0.40 1.05 7.65
CA PHE A 8 -1.37 0.14 8.22
C PHE A 8 -2.08 -0.59 7.09
N SER A 9 -2.16 -1.92 7.13
CA SER A 9 -2.75 -2.66 6.02
C SER A 9 -3.58 -3.86 6.47
N GLY A 10 -4.56 -4.19 5.64
CA GLY A 10 -5.33 -5.43 5.75
C GLY A 10 -5.46 -6.09 4.37
N VAL A 11 -5.59 -7.42 4.37
CA VAL A 11 -5.92 -8.20 3.19
C VAL A 11 -7.33 -8.74 3.36
N SER A 12 -8.15 -8.56 2.33
CA SER A 12 -9.51 -9.11 2.26
C SER A 12 -9.69 -9.93 0.98
N PRO A 13 -10.70 -10.81 0.93
CA PRO A 13 -11.13 -11.40 -0.33
C PRO A 13 -11.43 -10.31 -1.38
N GLY A 14 -11.09 -10.59 -2.63
CA GLY A 14 -11.40 -9.73 -3.78
C GLY A 14 -12.79 -9.98 -4.35
N ASN A 15 -13.02 -9.47 -5.56
CA ASN A 15 -14.32 -9.58 -6.24
C ASN A 15 -14.61 -11.01 -6.75
N THR A 16 -13.56 -11.78 -7.02
CA THR A 16 -13.64 -13.18 -7.44
C THR A 16 -12.96 -14.08 -6.43
N SER A 17 -13.32 -15.37 -6.42
CA SER A 17 -12.83 -16.34 -5.43
C SER A 17 -11.30 -16.57 -5.47
N ASP A 18 -10.66 -16.25 -6.60
CA ASP A 18 -9.21 -16.35 -6.78
C ASP A 18 -8.46 -15.05 -6.45
N GLN A 19 -9.16 -13.98 -6.07
CA GLN A 19 -8.56 -12.67 -5.81
C GLN A 19 -8.43 -12.36 -4.32
N LEU A 20 -7.37 -11.62 -4.02
CA LEU A 20 -7.13 -10.96 -2.74
C LEU A 20 -6.94 -9.46 -3.01
N THR A 21 -7.42 -8.63 -2.10
CA THR A 21 -7.25 -7.19 -2.14
C THR A 21 -6.50 -6.74 -0.91
N LEU A 22 -5.32 -6.13 -1.11
CA LEU A 22 -4.61 -5.38 -0.10
C LEU A 22 -5.13 -3.95 -0.10
N ARG A 23 -5.58 -3.49 1.07
CA ARG A 23 -5.81 -2.06 1.34
C ARG A 23 -4.81 -1.61 2.39
N MET A 24 -4.11 -0.52 2.10
CA MET A 24 -3.12 0.05 3.01
C MET A 24 -3.28 1.56 3.12
N GLU A 25 -3.22 2.05 4.35
CA GLU A 25 -3.15 3.45 4.71
C GLU A 25 -1.70 3.83 5.00
N ILE A 26 -1.25 4.92 4.40
CA ILE A 26 0.08 5.50 4.57
C ILE A 26 -0.13 6.84 5.29
N VAL A 27 0.36 6.94 6.52
CA VAL A 27 0.19 8.11 7.37
C VAL A 27 1.52 8.84 7.48
N ASP A 28 1.56 10.10 7.05
CA ASP A 28 2.67 11.00 7.38
C ASP A 28 2.55 11.45 8.83
N THR A 29 3.53 11.07 9.65
CA THR A 29 3.52 11.37 11.09
C THR A 29 3.71 12.85 11.42
N ALA A 30 4.27 13.65 10.49
CA ALA A 30 4.46 15.07 10.69
C ALA A 30 3.19 15.88 10.41
N THR A 31 2.40 15.44 9.43
CA THR A 31 1.23 16.19 8.93
C THR A 31 -0.11 15.52 9.25
N THR A 32 -0.08 14.28 9.76
CA THR A 32 -1.26 13.40 9.94
C THR A 32 -2.03 13.09 8.66
N LEU A 33 -1.47 13.45 7.50
CA LEU A 33 -2.13 13.21 6.22
C LEU A 33 -2.13 11.72 5.91
N ILE A 34 -3.30 11.24 5.49
CA ILE A 34 -3.54 9.84 5.16
C ILE A 34 -3.65 9.70 3.63
N ASP A 35 -2.80 8.88 3.06
CA ASP A 35 -2.97 8.35 1.71
C ASP A 35 -3.39 6.89 1.78
N THR A 36 -4.14 6.44 0.77
CA THR A 36 -4.55 5.04 0.69
C THR A 36 -4.04 4.44 -0.61
N ILE A 37 -3.59 3.19 -0.54
CA ILE A 37 -3.34 2.34 -1.69
C ILE A 37 -4.28 1.14 -1.63
N GLU A 38 -4.74 0.75 -2.81
CA GLU A 38 -5.47 -0.49 -3.01
C GLU A 38 -4.78 -1.28 -4.12
N HIS A 39 -4.59 -2.58 -3.89
CA HIS A 39 -3.97 -3.47 -4.85
C HIS A 39 -4.67 -4.83 -4.79
N THR A 40 -5.32 -5.19 -5.89
CA THR A 40 -5.94 -6.51 -6.08
C THR A 40 -5.00 -7.39 -6.90
N PHE A 41 -4.80 -8.63 -6.44
CA PHE A 41 -3.94 -9.63 -7.06
C PHE A 41 -4.57 -11.01 -6.89
N LYS A 42 -4.24 -11.96 -7.77
CA LYS A 42 -4.70 -13.34 -7.60
C LYS A 42 -3.86 -14.10 -6.57
N GLY A 43 -4.47 -15.05 -5.87
CA GLY A 43 -3.79 -15.85 -4.85
C GLY A 43 -2.66 -16.74 -5.40
N ASP A 44 -2.68 -17.07 -6.69
CA ASP A 44 -1.67 -17.87 -7.39
C ASP A 44 -0.60 -17.02 -8.11
N GLU A 45 -0.67 -15.70 -8.02
CA GLU A 45 0.35 -14.82 -8.60
C GLU A 45 1.71 -14.93 -7.91
N ASN A 46 2.77 -14.48 -8.60
CA ASN A 46 4.09 -14.39 -8.03
C ASN A 46 4.13 -13.33 -6.92
N MET A 47 4.08 -13.77 -5.66
CA MET A 47 4.08 -12.90 -4.47
C MET A 47 5.26 -11.92 -4.42
N LYS A 48 6.42 -12.26 -5.01
CA LYS A 48 7.56 -11.33 -5.09
C LYS A 48 7.28 -10.16 -6.03
N GLY A 49 6.59 -10.42 -7.15
CA GLY A 49 6.13 -9.39 -8.07
C GLY A 49 5.09 -8.48 -7.41
N VAL A 50 4.07 -9.08 -6.80
CA VAL A 50 3.01 -8.38 -6.05
C VAL A 50 3.62 -7.46 -4.98
N ALA A 51 4.54 -7.97 -4.16
CA ALA A 51 5.24 -7.17 -3.15
C ALA A 51 6.05 -6.01 -3.76
N GLY A 52 6.70 -6.24 -4.90
CA GLY A 52 7.43 -5.22 -5.64
C GLY A 52 6.52 -4.08 -6.11
N ASP A 53 5.37 -4.42 -6.69
CA ASP A 53 4.39 -3.45 -7.17
C ASP A 53 3.79 -2.62 -6.04
N ILE A 54 3.48 -3.26 -4.90
CA ILE A 54 3.03 -2.57 -3.69
C ILE A 54 4.11 -1.59 -3.20
N ALA A 55 5.37 -2.02 -3.14
CA ALA A 55 6.47 -1.17 -2.69
C ALA A 55 6.67 0.06 -3.60
N ILE A 56 6.52 -0.10 -4.92
CA ILE A 56 6.55 1.00 -5.88
C ILE A 56 5.40 1.98 -5.62
N LYS A 57 4.17 1.48 -5.45
CA LYS A 57 3.00 2.32 -5.14
C LYS A 57 3.18 3.13 -3.84
N ILE A 58 3.71 2.51 -2.78
CA ILE A 58 4.02 3.19 -1.51
C ILE A 58 5.03 4.32 -1.75
N ARG A 59 6.13 4.02 -2.46
CA ARG A 59 7.17 5.01 -2.76
C ARG A 59 6.63 6.19 -3.56
N ASP A 60 5.79 5.94 -4.55
CA ASP A 60 5.24 6.99 -5.40
C ASP A 60 4.30 7.92 -4.63
N LYS A 61 3.48 7.36 -3.71
CA LYS A 61 2.65 8.15 -2.79
C LYS A 61 3.48 9.04 -1.88
N ILE A 62 4.52 8.49 -1.23
CA ILE A 62 5.43 9.25 -0.36
C ILE A 62 6.14 10.36 -1.15
N ASN A 63 6.63 10.06 -2.35
CA ASN A 63 7.33 11.04 -3.18
C ASN A 63 6.41 12.16 -3.68
N ALA A 64 5.17 11.86 -4.03
CA ALA A 64 4.17 12.87 -4.39
C ALA A 64 3.93 13.85 -3.23
N LYS A 65 3.92 13.36 -1.98
CA LYS A 65 3.75 14.20 -0.79
C LYS A 65 4.94 15.09 -0.50
N ARG A 66 6.17 14.61 -0.70
CA ARG A 66 7.40 15.41 -0.51
C ARG A 66 7.57 16.54 -1.54
N ARG A 67 6.79 16.54 -2.62
CA ARG A 67 6.80 17.58 -3.67
C ARG A 67 5.75 18.67 -3.46
N LEU A 68 4.86 18.50 -2.48
CA LEU A 68 3.87 19.50 -2.05
C LEU A 68 4.49 20.38 -0.96
#